data_AF-A0A3D1TQT6-F1
#
_entry.id   AF-A0A3D1TQT6-F1
#
_cell.length_a   1.000
_cell.length_b   1.000
_cell.length_c   1.000
_cell.angle_alpha   90.00
_cell.angle_beta   90.00
_cell.angle_gamma   90.00
#
_symmetry.space_group_name_H-M   'P 1'
#
loop_
_entity.id
_entity.type
_entity.pdbx_description
1 polymer ?
#
loop_
_entity_poly.entity_id
_entity_poly.type
_entity_poly.pdbx_seq_one_letter_code
_entity_poly.pdbx_strand_id
1 'polypeptide(L)'
;MDQRAVLEQILEWARHDDNIRALVLTGSLARGDGSFDALSDLDLELYLTDPTVLLEQDAWFLQFGEVLVVEALENPGWHPTRL
;
A
#
# COMPACT_ATOMS: atom_id res chain seq x y z
N MET A 1 2.87 13.37 7.97
CA MET A 1 2.76 12.87 6.59
C MET A 1 1.38 13.25 6.09
N ASP A 2 1.23 13.68 4.84
CA ASP A 2 -0.09 13.85 4.24
C ASP A 2 -0.47 12.54 3.54
N GLN A 3 -1.35 11.76 4.16
CA GLN A 3 -1.76 10.44 3.67
C GLN A 3 -2.47 10.54 2.32
N ARG A 4 -3.13 11.65 2.00
CA ARG A 4 -3.77 11.83 0.69
C ARG A 4 -2.72 12.04 -0.40
N ALA A 5 -1.70 12.84 -0.12
CA ALA A 5 -0.57 13.03 -1.02
C ALA A 5 0.22 11.73 -1.25
N VAL A 6 0.35 10.88 -0.22
CA VAL A 6 0.96 9.55 -0.37
C VAL A 6 0.08 8.62 -1.21
N LEU A 7 -1.24 8.60 -0.97
CA LEU A 7 -2.17 7.82 -1.79
C LEU A 7 -2.12 8.23 -3.26
N GLU A 8 -2.02 9.52 -3.57
CA GLU A 8 -1.86 10.02 -4.95
C GLU A 8 -0.56 9.52 -5.61
N GLN A 9 0.56 9.50 -4.88
CA GLN A 9 1.82 8.95 -5.38
C GLN A 9 1.73 7.44 -5.66
N ILE A 10 1.07 6.69 -4.78
CA ILE A 10 0.85 5.25 -4.95
C ILE A 10 -0.04 4.99 -6.17
N LEU A 11 -1.11 5.77 -6.35
CA LEU A 11 -2.00 5.64 -7.51
C LEU A 11 -1.25 5.93 -8.82
N GLU A 12 -0.36 6.92 -8.83
CA GLU A 12 0.44 7.25 -10.01
C GLU A 12 1.47 6.17 -10.32
N TRP A 13 2.16 5.66 -9.29
CA TRP A 13 3.07 4.52 -9.43
C TRP A 13 2.33 3.29 -9.99
N ALA A 14 1.17 2.94 -9.42
CA ALA A 14 0.43 1.76 -9.82
C ALA A 14 -0.12 1.82 -11.25
N ARG A 15 -0.44 3.02 -11.77
CA ARG A 15 -0.86 3.22 -13.16
C ARG A 15 0.25 2.92 -14.17
N HIS A 16 1.51 2.99 -13.76
CA HIS A 16 2.66 2.73 -14.62
C HIS A 16 3.14 1.28 -14.56
N ASP A 17 2.53 0.43 -13.74
CA ASP A 17 2.89 -0.98 -13.59
C ASP A 17 1.80 -1.89 -14.17
N ASP A 18 2.07 -2.44 -15.35
CA ASP A 18 1.22 -3.41 -16.03
C ASP A 18 1.11 -4.77 -15.30
N ASN A 19 1.72 -4.96 -14.12
CA ASN A 19 1.45 -6.08 -13.24
C ASN A 19 0.28 -5.81 -12.29
N ILE A 20 0.02 -4.55 -11.95
CA ILE A 20 -1.02 -4.14 -11.00
C ILE A 20 -2.37 -4.06 -11.71
N ARG A 21 -3.38 -4.74 -11.16
CA ARG A 21 -4.74 -4.82 -11.70
C ARG A 21 -5.73 -3.97 -10.94
N ALA A 22 -5.57 -3.90 -9.62
CA ALA A 22 -6.40 -3.07 -8.77
C ALA A 22 -5.66 -2.69 -7.49
N LEU A 23 -6.06 -1.55 -6.95
CA LEU A 23 -5.80 -1.13 -5.58
C LEU A 23 -7.15 -1.02 -4.87
N VAL A 24 -7.25 -1.59 -3.68
CA VAL A 24 -8.43 -1.43 -2.81
C VAL A 24 -8.00 -0.70 -1.56
N LEU A 25 -8.54 0.51 -1.37
CA LEU A 25 -8.39 1.27 -0.13
C LEU A 25 -9.36 0.72 0.91
N THR A 26 -8.83 0.35 2.08
CA THR A 26 -9.61 -0.10 3.22
C THR A 26 -9.35 0.81 4.42
N GLY A 27 -9.70 0.37 5.63
CA GLY A 27 -9.34 1.10 6.84
C GLY A 27 -10.09 2.40 7.08
N SER A 28 -9.44 3.30 7.81
CA SER A 28 -10.04 4.55 8.28
C SER A 28 -10.36 5.54 7.17
N LEU A 29 -9.44 5.71 6.23
CA LEU A 29 -9.61 6.63 5.10
C LEU A 29 -10.75 6.20 4.17
N ALA A 30 -11.00 4.89 4.02
CA ALA A 30 -12.06 4.37 3.17
C ALA A 30 -13.48 4.65 3.71
N ARG A 31 -13.65 4.84 5.03
CA ARG A 31 -14.99 5.00 5.63
C ARG A 31 -15.71 6.26 5.19
N GLY A 32 -14.99 7.32 4.83
CA GLY A 32 -15.57 8.57 4.36
C GLY A 32 -16.45 9.32 5.37
N ASP A 33 -16.46 8.89 6.64
CA ASP A 33 -17.28 9.42 7.73
C ASP A 33 -16.56 10.47 8.60
N GLY A 34 -15.32 10.82 8.23
CA GLY A 34 -14.50 11.78 8.98
C GLY A 34 -13.77 11.18 10.19
N SER A 35 -13.80 9.85 10.39
CA SER A 35 -13.05 9.16 11.44
C SER A 35 -11.54 9.02 11.19
N PHE A 36 -11.04 9.63 10.11
CA PHE A 36 -9.63 9.68 9.72
C PHE A 36 -8.96 10.93 10.31
N ASP A 37 -7.78 10.78 10.89
CA ASP A 37 -7.01 11.86 11.51
C ASP A 37 -5.51 11.82 11.15
N ALA A 38 -4.73 12.72 11.75
CA ALA A 38 -3.30 12.84 11.46
C ALA A 38 -2.46 11.63 11.91
N LEU A 39 -2.99 10.77 12.78
CA LEU A 39 -2.32 9.57 13.28
C LEU A 39 -2.78 8.30 12.56
N SER A 40 -3.80 8.41 11.71
CA SER A 40 -4.33 7.32 10.92
C SER A 40 -3.34 6.90 9.82
N ASP A 41 -3.24 5.60 9.59
CA ASP A 41 -2.47 4.96 8.53
C ASP A 41 -3.26 4.85 7.21
N LEU A 42 -2.60 4.30 6.19
CA LEU A 42 -3.18 3.94 4.90
C LEU A 42 -3.20 2.42 4.77
N ASP A 43 -4.41 1.84 4.74
CA ASP A 43 -4.61 0.43 4.46
C ASP A 43 -4.90 0.22 2.97
N LEU A 44 -3.98 -0.46 2.26
CA LEU A 44 -4.10 -0.74 0.83
C LEU A 44 -3.91 -2.23 0.53
N GLU A 45 -4.82 -2.78 -0.28
CA GLU A 45 -4.67 -4.10 -0.88
C GLU A 45 -4.28 -3.97 -2.35
N LEU A 46 -3.20 -4.66 -2.73
CA LEU A 46 -2.68 -4.68 -4.09
C LEU A 46 -3.05 -6.00 -4.77
N TYR A 47 -3.73 -5.92 -5.91
CA TYR A 47 -4.09 -7.09 -6.73
C TYR A 47 -3.21 -7.12 -7.97
N LEU A 48 -2.34 -8.14 -8.06
CA LEU A 48 -1.34 -8.29 -9.12
C LEU A 48 -1.59 -9.56 -9.94
N THR A 49 -1.12 -9.55 -11.19
CA THR A 49 -1.01 -10.78 -11.98
C THR A 49 0.11 -11.70 -11.48
N ASP A 50 1.21 -11.13 -11.01
CA ASP A 50 2.33 -11.82 -10.39
C ASP A 50 2.79 -11.10 -9.11
N PRO A 51 2.33 -11.55 -7.93
CA PRO A 51 2.71 -10.94 -6.65
C PRO A 51 4.18 -11.11 -6.29
N THR A 52 4.89 -12.09 -6.86
CA THR A 52 6.27 -12.42 -6.46
C THR A 52 7.22 -11.24 -6.66
N VAL A 53 6.99 -10.45 -7.70
CA VAL A 53 7.77 -9.24 -8.03
C VAL A 53 7.81 -8.25 -6.85
N LEU A 54 6.70 -8.00 -6.17
CA LEU A 54 6.65 -7.07 -5.04
C LEU A 54 7.02 -7.72 -3.70
N LEU A 55 7.07 -9.05 -3.65
CA LEU A 55 7.48 -9.79 -2.45
C LEU A 55 9.00 -9.93 -2.35
N GLU A 56 9.68 -10.02 -3.49
CA GLU A 56 11.13 -10.16 -3.57
C GLU A 56 11.86 -8.81 -3.64
N GLN A 57 11.15 -7.73 -3.99
CA GLN A 57 11.73 -6.41 -4.17
C GLN A 57 11.06 -5.39 -3.26
N ASP A 58 11.83 -4.84 -2.32
CA ASP A 58 11.33 -3.81 -1.39
C ASP A 58 11.36 -2.39 -1.98
N ALA A 59 12.02 -2.21 -3.13
CA ALA A 59 12.25 -0.89 -3.72
C ALA A 59 10.97 -0.11 -4.06
N TRP A 60 9.84 -0.79 -4.25
CA TRP A 60 8.60 -0.14 -4.67
C TRP A 60 7.99 0.76 -3.58
N PHE A 61 8.09 0.41 -2.29
CA PHE A 61 7.50 1.24 -1.24
C PHE A 61 8.44 2.34 -0.73
N LEU A 62 9.74 2.21 -0.99
CA LEU A 62 10.75 3.20 -0.58
C LEU A 62 10.61 4.56 -1.28
N GLN A 63 9.82 4.64 -2.35
CA GLN A 63 9.59 5.88 -3.10
C GLN A 63 8.50 6.78 -2.49
N PHE A 64 7.71 6.28 -1.53
CA PHE A 64 6.56 7.02 -0.97
C PHE A 64 6.88 7.83 0.29
N GLY A 65 8.14 7.77 0.76
CA GLY A 65 8.61 8.48 1.93
C GLY A 65 9.82 7.82 2.58
N GLU A 66 10.34 8.43 3.65
CA GLU A 66 11.36 7.80 4.47
C GLU A 66 10.75 6.63 5.25
N VAL A 67 11.23 5.42 4.97
CA VAL A 67 10.79 4.20 5.65
C VAL A 67 11.70 3.94 6.84
N LEU A 68 11.14 3.97 8.04
CA LEU A 68 11.88 3.73 9.29
C LEU A 68 11.98 2.25 9.64
N VAL A 69 10.92 1.50 9.37
CA VAL A 69 10.80 0.07 9.66
C VAL A 69 9.81 -0.56 8.68
N VAL A 70 10.00 -1.84 8.38
CA VAL A 70 9.04 -2.66 7.63
C VAL A 70 8.86 -3.97 8.38
N GLU A 71 7.61 -4.35 8.64
CA GLU A 71 7.29 -5.68 9.13
C GLU A 71 6.74 -6.54 7.98
N ALA A 72 7.52 -7.55 7.58
CA ALA A 72 7.10 -8.51 6.56
C ALA A 72 6.40 -9.71 7.23
N LEU A 73 5.07 -9.73 7.16
CA LEU A 73 4.26 -10.77 7.78
C LEU A 73 3.94 -11.88 6.77
N GLU A 74 4.34 -13.11 7.11
CA GLU A 74 3.87 -14.34 6.47
C GLU A 74 2.49 -14.68 7.05
N ASN A 75 1.43 -14.05 6.54
CA ASN A 75 0.08 -14.44 6.92
C ASN A 75 -0.22 -15.88 6.44
N PRO A 76 -1.01 -16.66 7.19
CA PRO A 76 -1.37 -18.02 6.79
C PRO A 76 -2.24 -17.99 5.52
N GLY A 77 -1.64 -18.16 4.34
CA GLY A 77 -2.33 -18.20 3.06
C GLY A 77 -1.64 -17.45 1.93
N TRP A 78 -2.43 -16.81 1.05
CA TRP A 78 -2.00 -16.14 -0.20
C TRP A 78 -1.96 -14.60 -0.08
N HIS A 79 -1.99 -14.06 1.14
CA HIS A 79 -2.11 -12.61 1.41
C HIS A 79 -0.93 -12.09 2.25
N PRO A 80 0.29 -12.09 1.70
CA PRO A 80 1.44 -11.50 2.37
C PRO A 80 1.20 -10.03 2.69
N THR A 81 1.72 -9.57 3.81
CA THR A 81 1.50 -8.20 4.29
C THR A 81 2.83 -7.50 4.56
N ARG A 82 2.85 -6.19 4.29
CA ARG A 82 3.91 -5.25 4.66
C ARG A 82 3.24 -4.17 5.50
N LEU A 83 3.72 -4.00 6.74
CA LEU A 83 3.33 -2.90 7.64
C LEU A 83 4.49 -1.91 7.77
#